data_AF-A0A5C5V142-F1
#
_entry.id   AF-A0A5C5V142-F1
#
_cell.length_a   1.000
_cell.length_b   1.000
_cell.length_c   1.000
_cell.angle_alpha   90.00
_cell.angle_beta   90.00
_cell.angle_gamma   90.00
#
_symmetry.space_group_name_H-M   'P 1'
#
loop_
_entity.id
_entity.type
_entity.pdbx_description
1 polymer ?
#
loop_
_entity_poly.entity_id
_entity_poly.type
_entity_poly.pdbx_seq_one_letter_code
_entity_poly.pdbx_strand_id
1 'polypeptide(L)'
;MSHSPADNSPENPFQSPTDVADDYLVRGPGICPYCGDADFERPYFTNWGGYIGPWLLTHAVCRRCGHGFNVNSGTSNLLNIALYQISSVLLVILALAVGFFYILPAWKLL
;
A
#
# COMPACT_ATOMS: atom_id res chain seq x y z
N MET A 1 -15.05 44.21 12.82
CA MET A 1 -13.85 44.79 12.16
C MET A 1 -12.97 43.66 11.68
N SER A 2 -12.95 43.41 10.37
CA SER A 2 -11.78 42.91 9.62
C SER A 2 -12.19 42.86 8.14
N HIS A 3 -11.88 43.92 7.39
CA HIS A 3 -11.90 43.88 5.94
C HIS A 3 -10.70 43.03 5.47
N SER A 4 -10.95 41.94 4.75
CA SER A 4 -9.90 41.31 3.93
C SER A 4 -9.63 42.20 2.71
N PRO A 5 -8.36 42.38 2.30
CA PRO A 5 -8.05 43.10 1.08
C PRO A 5 -8.46 42.26 -0.14
N ALA A 6 -9.01 42.92 -1.16
CA ALA A 6 -9.28 42.29 -2.44
C ALA A 6 -7.95 41.88 -3.09
N ASP A 7 -7.86 40.63 -3.52
CA ASP A 7 -6.80 40.12 -4.37
C ASP A 7 -7.05 40.63 -5.79
N ASN A 8 -6.12 41.44 -6.31
CA ASN A 8 -6.25 42.15 -7.58
C ASN A 8 -5.31 41.55 -8.64
N SER A 9 -5.10 40.24 -8.64
CA SER A 9 -4.31 39.60 -9.68
C SER A 9 -5.17 39.34 -10.93
N PRO A 10 -4.78 39.80 -12.13
CA PRO A 10 -5.54 39.52 -13.35
C PRO A 10 -5.44 38.02 -13.65
N GLU A 11 -6.52 37.30 -13.35
CA GLU A 11 -6.66 35.88 -13.68
C GLU A 11 -6.44 35.70 -15.19
N ASN A 12 -5.34 35.05 -15.55
CA ASN A 12 -5.10 34.69 -16.95
C ASN A 12 -6.07 33.55 -17.31
N PRO A 13 -7.01 33.78 -18.23
CA PRO A 13 -8.07 32.81 -18.54
C PRO A 13 -7.57 31.56 -19.27
N PHE A 14 -6.31 31.56 -19.70
CA PHE A 14 -5.64 30.43 -20.33
C PHE A 14 -4.63 29.75 -19.40
N GLN A 15 -4.55 30.16 -18.13
CA GLN A 15 -3.78 29.44 -17.13
C GLN A 15 -4.56 28.17 -16.80
N SER A 16 -4.18 27.05 -17.40
CA SER A 16 -4.61 25.74 -16.93
C SER A 16 -4.30 25.66 -15.43
N PRO A 17 -5.20 25.12 -14.60
CA PRO A 17 -4.87 24.82 -13.21
C PRO A 17 -3.55 24.08 -13.20
N THR A 18 -2.55 24.58 -12.47
CA THR A 18 -1.30 23.85 -12.25
C THR A 18 -1.65 22.56 -11.51
N ASP A 19 -1.78 21.51 -12.30
CA ASP A 19 -1.26 20.19 -12.04
C ASP A 19 -1.50 19.70 -10.61
N VAL A 20 -2.75 19.43 -10.27
CA VAL A 20 -3.00 18.17 -9.58
C VAL A 20 -3.74 17.32 -10.59
N ALA A 21 -2.96 16.61 -11.41
CA ALA A 21 -3.45 15.38 -12.00
C ALA A 21 -3.98 14.57 -10.81
N ASP A 22 -5.31 14.55 -10.69
CA ASP A 22 -6.06 13.94 -9.62
C ASP A 22 -5.51 12.54 -9.33
N ASP A 23 -4.62 12.43 -8.35
CA ASP A 23 -4.94 11.91 -7.03
C ASP A 23 -5.80 10.64 -7.00
N TYR A 24 -5.64 9.75 -7.98
CA TYR A 24 -6.02 8.33 -7.89
C TYR A 24 -5.12 7.56 -6.89
N LEU A 25 -4.22 8.27 -6.20
CA LEU A 25 -3.36 7.76 -5.15
C LEU A 25 -4.09 7.76 -3.80
N VAL A 26 -4.91 6.72 -3.58
CA VAL A 26 -5.09 6.12 -2.23
C VAL A 26 -5.54 7.11 -1.12
N ARG A 27 -6.34 8.15 -1.41
CA ARG A 27 -7.07 8.88 -0.35
C ARG A 27 -8.25 8.05 0.16
N GLY A 28 -7.94 6.99 0.92
CA GLY A 28 -8.87 6.57 1.96
C GLY A 28 -8.93 7.64 3.06
N PRO A 29 -9.92 7.63 3.96
CA PRO A 29 -10.09 8.62 5.02
C PRO A 29 -8.95 8.64 6.07
N GLY A 30 -7.89 7.85 5.86
CA GLY A 30 -6.93 7.43 6.86
C GLY A 30 -5.81 8.43 7.07
N ILE A 31 -6.02 9.36 7.97
CA ILE A 31 -4.96 10.10 8.63
C ILE A 31 -3.98 9.09 9.28
N CYS A 32 -2.68 9.35 9.26
CA CYS A 32 -1.70 8.48 9.90
C CYS A 32 -2.03 8.32 11.41
N PRO A 33 -2.27 7.09 11.91
CA PRO A 33 -2.68 6.88 13.31
C PRO A 33 -1.56 7.16 14.31
N TYR A 34 -0.32 7.31 13.84
CA TYR A 34 0.86 7.53 14.67
C TYR A 34 1.18 9.02 14.87
N CYS A 35 0.93 9.86 13.86
CA CYS A 35 1.32 11.27 13.91
C CYS A 35 0.23 12.26 13.46
N GLY A 36 -0.90 11.78 12.96
CA GLY A 36 -2.01 12.63 12.51
C GLY A 36 -1.75 13.35 11.17
N ASP A 37 -0.72 12.96 10.43
CA ASP A 37 -0.45 13.52 9.09
C ASP A 37 -1.30 12.84 8.01
N ALA A 38 -1.72 13.61 7.00
CA ALA A 38 -2.43 13.11 5.83
C ALA A 38 -1.48 12.74 4.67
N ASP A 39 -0.18 13.04 4.82
CA ASP A 39 0.82 12.72 3.81
C ASP A 39 1.36 11.28 3.98
N PHE A 40 0.83 10.38 3.16
CA PHE A 40 1.24 8.99 3.08
C PHE A 40 1.18 8.47 1.65
N GLU A 41 1.95 7.43 1.38
CA GLU A 41 1.99 6.79 0.08
C GLU A 41 1.89 5.28 0.21
N ARG A 42 1.34 4.63 -0.82
CA ARG A 42 1.42 3.18 -0.95
C ARG A 42 2.75 2.84 -1.63
N PRO A 43 3.67 2.12 -0.96
CA PRO A 43 4.94 1.76 -1.58
C PRO A 43 4.71 0.80 -2.75
N TYR A 44 5.49 0.96 -3.83
CA TYR A 44 5.44 0.06 -4.99
C TYR A 44 5.95 -1.36 -4.67
N PHE A 45 6.87 -1.48 -3.71
CA PHE A 45 7.50 -2.73 -3.33
C PHE A 45 7.74 -2.78 -1.82
N THR A 46 7.56 -3.95 -1.21
CA THR A 46 7.98 -4.21 0.17
C THR A 46 8.86 -5.47 0.26
N ASN A 47 9.84 -5.47 1.16
CA ASN A 47 10.71 -6.63 1.38
C ASN A 47 9.95 -7.88 1.85
N TRP A 48 8.77 -7.72 2.46
CA TRP A 48 7.96 -8.84 2.93
C TRP A 48 6.94 -9.32 1.91
N GLY A 49 6.49 -8.52 0.95
CA GLY A 49 5.40 -8.90 0.03
C GLY A 49 5.62 -8.55 -1.43
N GLY A 50 6.82 -8.11 -1.79
CA GLY A 50 7.17 -7.72 -3.14
C GLY A 50 6.26 -6.63 -3.70
N TYR A 51 5.94 -6.73 -4.98
CA TYR A 51 5.01 -5.82 -5.66
C TYR A 51 3.54 -6.02 -5.27
N ILE A 52 3.18 -7.21 -4.80
CA ILE A 52 1.78 -7.59 -4.56
C ILE A 52 1.34 -7.22 -3.13
N GLY A 53 2.24 -7.39 -2.15
CA GLY A 53 1.96 -7.21 -0.73
C GLY A 53 1.31 -5.87 -0.37
N PRO A 54 1.85 -4.72 -0.84
CA PRO A 54 1.28 -3.40 -0.52
C PRO A 54 -0.18 -3.25 -0.96
N TRP A 55 -0.52 -3.84 -2.10
CA TRP A 55 -1.87 -3.81 -2.66
C TRP A 55 -2.81 -4.77 -1.94
N LEU A 56 -2.34 -5.97 -1.64
CA LEU A 56 -3.13 -7.01 -0.98
C LEU A 56 -3.56 -6.61 0.43
N LEU A 57 -2.68 -5.94 1.17
CA LEU A 57 -2.92 -5.55 2.57
C LEU A 57 -3.30 -4.07 2.74
N THR A 58 -3.60 -3.37 1.65
CA THR A 58 -3.95 -1.94 1.66
C THR A 58 -2.92 -1.11 2.44
N HIS A 59 -1.65 -1.48 2.31
CA HIS A 59 -0.56 -0.92 3.09
C HIS A 59 -0.17 0.46 2.56
N ALA A 60 0.04 1.42 3.46
CA ALA A 60 0.68 2.67 3.16
C ALA A 60 1.73 3.00 4.22
N VAL A 61 2.66 3.86 3.85
CA VAL A 61 3.73 4.38 4.69
C VAL A 61 3.55 5.89 4.77
N CYS A 62 3.48 6.41 6.00
CA CYS A 62 3.44 7.86 6.21
C CYS A 62 4.79 8.48 5.85
N ARG A 63 4.79 9.53 5.01
CA ARG A 63 6.01 10.22 4.60
C ARG A 63 6.61 11.07 5.71
N ARG A 64 5.81 11.44 6.71
CA ARG A 64 6.24 12.22 7.88
C ARG A 64 6.94 11.39 8.94
N CYS A 65 6.32 10.29 9.39
CA CYS A 65 6.83 9.48 10.51
C CYS A 65 7.41 8.12 10.09
N GLY A 66 7.26 7.70 8.83
CA GLY A 66 7.79 6.45 8.30
C GLY A 66 7.04 5.19 8.76
N HIS A 67 5.98 5.32 9.57
CA HIS A 67 5.21 4.16 10.00
C HIS A 67 4.29 3.63 8.91
N GLY A 68 4.31 2.30 8.76
CA GLY A 68 3.39 1.57 7.89
C GLY A 68 2.07 1.25 8.58
N PHE A 69 0.96 1.46 7.89
CA PHE A 69 -0.39 1.20 8.40
C PHE A 69 -1.33 0.74 7.28
N ASN A 70 -2.55 0.35 7.65
CA ASN A 70 -3.62 0.03 6.73
C ASN A 70 -4.45 1.29 6.46
N VAL A 71 -4.54 1.73 5.22
CA VAL A 71 -5.26 2.97 4.89
C VAL A 71 -6.77 2.85 5.11
N ASN A 72 -7.32 1.63 5.01
CA ASN A 72 -8.76 1.41 5.17
C ASN A 72 -9.17 1.41 6.65
N SER A 73 -8.42 0.72 7.50
CA SER A 73 -8.75 0.63 8.94
C SER A 73 -8.04 1.65 9.82
N GLY A 74 -7.00 2.33 9.32
CA GLY A 74 -6.16 3.22 10.13
C GLY A 74 -5.37 2.49 11.23
N THR A 75 -5.14 1.19 11.08
CA THR A 75 -4.45 0.36 12.09
C THR A 75 -3.15 -0.25 11.55
N SER A 76 -2.33 -0.80 12.45
CA SER A 76 -1.11 -1.52 12.06
C SER A 76 -1.42 -2.75 11.20
N ASN A 77 -0.65 -2.92 10.13
CA ASN A 77 -0.74 -4.09 9.23
C ASN A 77 0.15 -5.27 9.68
N LEU A 78 0.82 -5.17 10.84
CA LEU A 78 1.82 -6.16 11.26
C LEU A 78 1.25 -7.58 11.36
N LEU A 79 0.06 -7.73 11.96
CA LEU A 79 -0.61 -9.03 12.08
C LEU A 79 -0.95 -9.62 10.70
N ASN A 80 -1.48 -8.79 9.79
CA ASN A 80 -1.85 -9.21 8.44
C ASN A 80 -0.61 -9.61 7.63
N ILE A 81 0.50 -8.88 7.78
CA ILE A 81 1.79 -9.22 7.16
C ILE A 81 2.28 -10.57 7.68
N ALA A 82 2.20 -10.81 8.99
CA ALA A 82 2.61 -12.10 9.57
C ALA A 82 1.79 -13.27 9.01
N LEU A 83 0.46 -13.13 8.93
CA LEU A 83 -0.42 -14.15 8.36
C LEU A 83 -0.15 -14.38 6.87
N TYR A 84 0.07 -13.31 6.10
CA TYR A 84 0.47 -13.38 4.70
C TYR A 84 1.76 -14.17 4.51
N GLN A 85 2.78 -13.95 5.35
CA GLN A 85 4.04 -14.67 5.25
C GLN A 85 3.91 -16.16 5.61
N ILE A 86 3.20 -16.46 6.71
CA ILE A 86 2.98 -17.86 7.13
C ILE A 86 2.22 -18.63 6.05
N SER A 87 1.12 -18.06 5.55
CA SER A 87 0.32 -18.69 4.48
C SER A 87 1.12 -18.87 3.19
N SER A 88 1.91 -17.88 2.78
CA SER A 88 2.76 -17.98 1.57
C SER A 88 3.77 -19.12 1.66
N VAL A 89 4.45 -19.26 2.81
CA VAL A 89 5.40 -20.37 3.03
C VAL A 89 4.70 -21.73 3.01
N LEU A 90 3.55 -21.86 3.68
CA LEU A 90 2.76 -23.10 3.70
C LEU A 90 2.31 -23.50 2.29
N LEU A 91 1.87 -22.54 1.48
CA LEU A 91 1.45 -22.81 0.10
C LEU A 91 2.61 -23.29 -0.77
N VAL A 92 3.81 -22.70 -0.62
CA VAL A 92 5.00 -23.17 -1.35
C VAL A 92 5.38 -24.59 -0.92
N ILE A 93 5.39 -24.89 0.38
CA ILE A 93 5.67 -26.25 0.87
C ILE A 93 4.66 -27.25 0.32
N LEU A 94 3.37 -26.91 0.35
CA LEU A 94 2.31 -27.76 -0.17
C LEU A 94 2.48 -27.99 -1.69
N ALA A 95 2.75 -26.94 -2.46
CA ALA A 95 2.98 -27.04 -3.90
C ALA A 95 4.19 -27.93 -4.23
N LEU A 96 5.28 -27.80 -3.46
CA LEU A 96 6.46 -28.65 -3.61
C LEU A 96 6.18 -30.10 -3.24
N ALA A 97 5.44 -30.36 -2.15
CA ALA A 97 5.05 -31.70 -1.74
C ALA A 97 4.17 -32.37 -2.82
N VAL A 98 3.15 -31.67 -3.30
CA VAL A 98 2.30 -32.14 -4.41
C VAL A 98 3.16 -32.38 -5.65
N GLY A 99 3.99 -31.42 -6.05
CA GLY A 99 4.92 -31.59 -7.18
C GLY A 99 5.79 -32.84 -7.02
N PHE A 100 6.38 -33.06 -5.84
CA PHE A 100 7.20 -34.23 -5.55
C PHE A 100 6.40 -35.54 -5.69
N PHE A 101 5.22 -35.64 -5.08
CA PHE A 101 4.40 -36.86 -5.13
C PHE A 101 3.84 -37.18 -6.52
N TYR A 102 3.47 -36.16 -7.31
CA TYR A 102 2.78 -36.35 -8.59
C TYR A 102 3.71 -36.25 -9.82
N ILE A 103 4.80 -35.49 -9.75
CA ILE A 103 5.70 -35.23 -10.89
C ILE A 103 6.96 -36.10 -10.85
N LEU A 104 7.40 -36.55 -9.67
CA LEU A 104 8.56 -37.45 -9.53
C LEU A 104 8.10 -38.87 -9.15
N PRO A 105 7.50 -39.65 -10.08
CA PRO A 105 7.19 -41.04 -9.80
C PRO A 105 8.47 -41.87 -9.94
N ALA A 106 9.51 -41.55 -9.17
CA ALA A 106 10.66 -42.44 -8.99
C ALA A 106 10.22 -43.82 -8.45
N TRP A 107 9.03 -43.88 -7.84
CA TRP A 107 8.41 -45.09 -7.30
C TRP A 107 7.60 -45.87 -8.36
N LYS A 108 7.49 -45.38 -9.60
CA LYS A 108 6.93 -46.14 -10.75
C LYS A 108 8.01 -46.75 -11.64
N LEU A 109 9.29 -46.50 -11.35
CA LEU A 109 10.45 -47.02 -12.10
C LEU A 109 11.19 -48.14 -11.35
N LEU A 110 10.70 -48.55 -10.19
CA LEU A 110 11.10 -49.73 -9.39
C LEU A 110 9.95 -50.72 -9.38
#